data_AF-A0A0A2EPP0-F1
#
_entry.id   AF-A0A0A2EPP0-F1
#
_cell.length_a   1.000
_cell.length_b   1.000
_cell.length_c   1.000
_cell.angle_alpha   90.00
_cell.angle_beta   90.00
_cell.angle_gamma   90.00
#
_symmetry.space_group_name_H-M   'P 1'
#
loop_
_entity.id
_entity.type
_entity.pdbx_description
1 polymer ?
#
loop_
_entity_poly.entity_id
_entity_poly.type
_entity_poly.pdbx_seq_one_letter_code
_entity_poly.pdbx_strand_id
1 'polypeptide(L)'
;MVDKKVAKCTAIQERVLQPLRAYHQVMQVRAEDSERTVFALEQLALSEDKELEVTLYEKNGGRMLSFYLEQEDLLLAKKIDNLKLKW
;
A
#
# COMPACT_ATOMS: atom_id res chain seq x y z
N MET A 1 -37.88 -28.12 -15.71
CA MET A 1 -36.48 -27.76 -15.38
C MET A 1 -36.33 -26.28 -15.69
N VAL A 2 -36.28 -25.42 -14.67
CA VAL A 2 -36.19 -23.95 -14.85
C VAL A 2 -34.74 -23.54 -14.67
N ASP A 3 -34.20 -22.88 -15.68
CA ASP A 3 -32.86 -22.33 -15.71
C ASP A 3 -32.79 -21.13 -14.76
N LYS A 4 -32.06 -21.29 -13.64
CA LYS A 4 -31.85 -20.24 -12.66
C LYS A 4 -30.61 -19.48 -13.07
N LYS A 5 -30.79 -18.33 -13.74
CA LYS A 5 -29.71 -17.36 -13.99
C LYS A 5 -29.15 -16.88 -12.65
N VAL A 6 -28.04 -17.46 -12.23
CA VAL A 6 -27.23 -16.98 -11.11
C VAL A 6 -26.48 -15.74 -11.61
N ALA A 7 -26.70 -14.60 -10.96
CA ALA A 7 -25.89 -13.41 -11.19
C ALA A 7 -24.42 -13.78 -10.98
N LYS A 8 -23.58 -13.53 -11.98
CA LYS A 8 -22.12 -13.66 -11.83
C LYS A 8 -21.70 -12.65 -10.76
N CYS A 9 -21.39 -13.13 -9.56
CA CYS A 9 -20.56 -12.39 -8.64
C CYS A 9 -19.23 -12.17 -9.35
N THR A 10 -18.97 -10.95 -9.80
CA THR A 10 -17.63 -10.56 -10.24
C THR A 10 -16.73 -10.72 -9.03
N ALA A 11 -15.85 -11.71 -9.04
CA ALA A 11 -14.81 -11.83 -8.04
C ALA A 11 -13.93 -10.58 -8.15
N ILE A 12 -14.07 -9.65 -7.21
CA ILE A 12 -13.11 -8.57 -7.05
C ILE A 12 -11.88 -9.22 -6.43
N GLN A 13 -10.82 -9.35 -7.22
CA GLN A 13 -9.55 -9.93 -6.77
C GLN A 13 -8.68 -8.81 -6.24
N GLU A 14 -8.61 -8.69 -4.91
CA GLU A 14 -7.56 -7.91 -4.26
C GLU A 14 -6.20 -8.50 -4.65
N ARG A 15 -5.32 -7.68 -5.21
CA ARG A 15 -3.94 -8.07 -5.52
C ARG A 15 -3.04 -7.63 -4.38
N VAL A 16 -2.49 -8.59 -3.65
CA VAL A 16 -1.46 -8.31 -2.64
C VAL A 16 -0.16 -7.91 -3.35
N LEU A 17 0.33 -6.72 -3.03
CA LEU A 17 1.64 -6.22 -3.49
C LEU A 17 2.69 -6.43 -2.39
N GLN A 18 3.83 -7.00 -2.76
CA GLN A 18 4.97 -7.13 -1.86
C GLN A 18 5.99 -6.03 -2.17
N PRO A 19 6.56 -5.34 -1.17
CA PRO A 19 7.66 -4.41 -1.41
C PRO A 19 8.85 -5.12 -2.04
N LEU A 20 9.34 -4.61 -3.17
CA LEU A 20 10.58 -5.03 -3.79
C LEU A 20 11.79 -4.63 -2.94
N ARG A 21 11.67 -3.51 -2.20
CA ARG A 21 12.68 -3.07 -1.25
C ARG A 21 12.07 -2.24 -0.13
N ALA A 22 12.67 -2.34 1.05
CA ALA A 22 12.43 -1.43 2.16
C ALA A 22 13.75 -0.79 2.58
N TYR A 23 13.77 0.53 2.73
CA TYR A 23 14.93 1.31 3.14
C TYR A 23 14.65 1.94 4.50
N HIS A 24 15.64 1.88 5.41
CA HIS A 24 15.49 2.33 6.79
C HIS A 24 14.25 1.74 7.47
N GLN A 25 14.06 0.42 7.30
CA GLN A 25 12.97 -0.31 7.92
C GLN A 25 13.29 -0.53 9.40
N VAL A 26 12.98 0.48 10.22
CA VAL A 26 13.16 0.41 11.66
C VAL A 26 12.14 -0.55 12.27
N MET A 27 12.59 -1.35 13.24
CA MET A 27 11.72 -2.26 13.98
C MET A 27 11.22 -1.67 15.30
N GLN A 28 11.73 -0.50 15.67
CA GLN A 28 11.40 0.20 16.90
C GLN A 28 11.52 1.71 16.66
N VAL A 29 10.54 2.46 17.13
CA VAL A 29 10.57 3.93 17.21
C VAL A 29 10.55 4.30 18.68
N ARG A 30 11.45 5.19 19.11
CA ARG A 30 11.51 5.64 20.51
C ARG A 30 10.31 6.52 20.85
N ALA A 31 10.02 6.65 22.14
CA ALA A 31 9.00 7.60 22.58
C ALA A 31 9.38 9.02 22.15
N GLU A 32 8.39 9.77 21.67
CA GLU A 32 8.55 11.15 21.17
C GLU A 32 9.52 11.29 19.97
N ASP A 33 9.83 10.18 19.30
CA ASP A 33 10.71 10.15 18.14
C ASP A 33 9.92 9.85 16.85
N SER A 34 10.53 10.14 15.70
CA SER A 34 9.93 9.88 14.39
C SER A 34 10.95 9.27 13.45
N GLU A 35 10.55 8.20 12.77
CA GLU A 35 11.39 7.48 11.83
C GLU A 35 10.78 7.50 10.44
N ARG A 36 11.62 7.44 9.40
CA ARG A 36 11.19 7.43 8.01
C ARG A 36 11.64 6.17 7.28
N THR A 37 10.68 5.29 6.99
CA THR A 37 10.91 4.12 6.15
C THR A 37 10.41 4.39 4.73
N VAL A 38 11.18 3.96 3.72
CA VAL A 38 10.78 4.06 2.30
C VAL A 38 10.58 2.67 1.74
N PHE A 39 9.40 2.40 1.21
CA PHE A 39 9.06 1.16 0.52
C PHE A 39 9.05 1.39 -0.99
N ALA A 40 9.73 0.51 -1.73
CA ALA A 40 9.66 0.44 -3.18
C ALA A 40 8.76 -0.73 -3.57
N LEU A 41 7.68 -0.45 -4.30
CA LEU A 41 6.78 -1.45 -4.85
C LEU A 41 7.13 -1.71 -6.32
N GLU A 42 6.59 -2.80 -6.87
CA GLU A 42 6.58 -2.98 -8.32
C GLU A 42 5.79 -1.84 -8.99
N GLN A 43 6.17 -1.50 -10.23
CA GLN A 43 5.42 -0.52 -10.99
C GLN A 43 4.01 -1.06 -11.25
N LEU A 44 3.01 -0.28 -10.85
CA LEU A 44 1.61 -0.62 -10.99
C LEU A 44 0.88 0.48 -11.77
N ALA A 45 -0.27 0.11 -12.34
CA ALA A 45 -1.27 1.05 -12.83
C ALA A 45 -2.49 0.93 -11.91
N LEU A 46 -2.97 2.08 -11.43
CA LEU A 46 -4.19 2.19 -10.63
C LEU A 46 -5.26 2.88 -11.47
N SER A 47 -6.41 2.23 -11.65
CA SER A 47 -7.57 2.77 -12.37
C SER A 47 -8.52 3.48 -11.39
N GLU A 48 -9.37 4.38 -11.90
CA GLU A 48 -10.31 5.20 -11.09
C GLU A 48 -11.27 4.37 -10.22
N ASP A 49 -11.50 3.11 -10.57
CA ASP A 49 -12.35 2.16 -9.83
C ASP A 49 -11.58 1.34 -8.77
N LYS A 50 -10.31 1.67 -8.52
CA LYS A 50 -9.43 0.91 -7.62
C LYS A 50 -8.65 1.84 -6.69
N GLU A 51 -8.37 1.29 -5.52
CA GLU A 51 -7.55 1.93 -4.49
C GLU A 51 -6.37 1.02 -4.13
N LEU A 52 -5.28 1.64 -3.68
CA LEU A 52 -4.16 0.94 -3.06
C LEU A 52 -4.25 1.11 -1.54
N GLU A 53 -4.65 0.04 -0.85
CA GLU A 53 -4.56 -0.02 0.62
C GLU A 53 -3.12 -0.32 1.05
N VAL A 54 -2.60 0.49 1.97
CA VAL A 54 -1.34 0.25 2.65
C VAL A 54 -1.61 0.07 4.13
N THR A 55 -1.29 -1.12 4.63
CA THR A 55 -1.47 -1.47 6.05
C THR A 55 -0.13 -1.82 6.70
N LEU A 56 0.18 -1.12 7.78
CA LEU A 56 1.36 -1.32 8.61
C LEU A 56 0.96 -1.94 9.95
N TYR A 57 1.67 -3.00 10.34
CA TYR A 57 1.46 -3.70 11.60
C TYR A 57 2.67 -3.53 12.51
N GLU A 58 2.42 -3.26 13.78
CA GLU A 58 3.46 -3.38 14.80
C GLU A 58 3.75 -4.85 15.09
N LYS A 59 5.00 -5.27 14.83
CA LYS A 59 5.43 -6.63 15.14
C LYS A 59 5.33 -6.89 16.65
N ASN A 60 4.59 -7.93 17.04
CA ASN A 60 4.31 -8.28 18.43
C ASN A 60 3.60 -7.17 19.23
N GLY A 61 2.94 -6.23 18.56
CA GLY A 61 2.12 -5.19 19.16
C GLY A 61 0.66 -5.33 18.77
N GLY A 62 -0.16 -4.39 19.26
CA GLY A 62 -1.58 -4.29 18.93
C GLY A 62 -1.92 -3.15 17.96
N ARG A 63 -0.92 -2.39 17.53
CA ARG A 63 -1.12 -1.21 16.68
C ARG A 63 -1.11 -1.60 15.21
N MET A 64 -2.08 -1.04 14.48
CA MET A 64 -2.18 -1.12 13.03
C MET A 64 -2.49 0.28 12.50
N LEU A 65 -1.92 0.63 11.36
CA LEU A 65 -2.23 1.84 10.61
C LEU A 65 -2.53 1.45 9.18
N SER A 66 -3.72 1.82 8.71
CA SER A 66 -4.14 1.62 7.32
C SER A 66 -4.43 2.96 6.68
N PHE A 67 -4.05 3.12 5.43
CA PHE A 67 -4.46 4.24 4.60
C PHE A 67 -4.66 3.78 3.16
N TYR A 68 -5.47 4.52 2.43
CA TYR A 68 -5.85 4.24 1.04
C TYR A 68 -5.26 5.31 0.14
N LEU A 69 -4.81 4.91 -1.04
CA LEU A 69 -4.34 5.80 -2.09
C LEU A 69 -5.23 5.61 -3.31
N GLU A 70 -5.77 6.72 -3.82
CA GLU A 70 -6.56 6.78 -5.04
C GLU A 70 -5.67 7.15 -6.24
N GLN A 71 -6.24 7.13 -7.45
CA GLN A 71 -5.50 7.51 -8.65
C GLN A 71 -5.06 8.98 -8.60
N GLU A 72 -5.88 9.84 -8.02
CA GLU A 72 -5.65 11.27 -7.83
C GLU A 72 -4.41 11.52 -6.98
N ASP A 73 -4.19 10.72 -5.94
CA ASP A 73 -3.00 10.80 -5.09
C ASP A 73 -1.72 10.51 -5.88
N LEU A 74 -1.79 9.58 -6.84
CA LEU A 74 -0.66 9.25 -7.72
C LEU A 74 -0.38 10.36 -8.74
N LEU A 75 -1.42 11.06 -9.20
CA LEU A 75 -1.27 12.22 -10.10
C LEU A 75 -0.65 13.42 -9.37
N LEU A 76 -0.97 13.59 -8.09
CA LEU A 76 -0.41 14.64 -7.23
C LEU A 76 0.95 14.26 -6.63
N ALA A 77 1.35 12.99 -6.73
CA ALA A 77 2.61 12.50 -6.22
C ALA A 77 3.80 13.19 -6.89
N LYS A 78 4.80 13.54 -6.08
CA LYS A 78 6.03 14.14 -6.59
C LYS A 78 6.92 13.05 -7.18
N LYS A 79 7.30 13.21 -8.44
CA LYS A 79 8.34 12.40 -9.05
C LYS A 79 9.66 12.62 -8.31
N ILE A 80 10.34 11.52 -7.98
CA ILE A 80 11.68 11.55 -7.37
C ILE A 80 12.67 11.03 -8.43
N ASP A 81 13.34 11.93 -9.14
CA ASP A 81 14.34 11.56 -10.15
C ASP A 81 15.65 11.06 -9.53
N ASN A 82 16.02 11.57 -8.36
CA ASN A 82 17.25 11.21 -7.67
C ASN A 82 16.99 11.02 -6.17
N LEU A 83 16.68 9.77 -5.80
CA LEU A 83 16.38 9.42 -4.41
C LEU A 83 17.67 9.46 -3.57
N LYS A 84 17.83 10.52 -2.77
CA LYS A 84 18.90 10.63 -1.77
C LYS A 84 18.34 10.33 -0.39
N LEU A 85 18.72 9.18 0.16
CA LEU A 85 18.32 8.76 1.50
C LEU A 85 19.38 9.19 2.51
N LYS A 86 18.94 9.82 3.60
CA LYS A 86 19.73 10.11 4.80
C LYS A 86 18.93 9.55 5.97
N TRP A 87 19.60 8.76 6.80
CA TRP A 87 19.08 8.10 7.99
C TRP A 87 20.05 8.39 9.13
#